data_AF-A0A9W9XVN8-F1
#
_entry.id   AF-A0A9W9XVN8-F1
#
_cell.length_a   1.000
_cell.length_b   1.000
_cell.length_c   1.000
_cell.angle_alpha   90.00
_cell.angle_beta   90.00
_cell.angle_gamma   90.00
#
_symmetry.space_group_name_H-M   'P 1'
#
loop_
_entity.id
_entity.type
_entity.pdbx_description
1 polymer ?
#
loop_
_entity_poly.entity_id
_entity_poly.type
_entity_poly.pdbx_seq_one_letter_code
_entity_poly.pdbx_strand_id
1 'polypeptide(L)'
;MDYLVRFAQLHETFRRPEIEACATIAGVDIEIITYNEYSPYCVVRLPDEAAARAVAKRSILIKDIFELWGEGTNYEELHADVHRRTQHRWDDYNAVPFKFTVDYFAGTRSQVKKGEIIRSFSYMGFKGPIRLTNPDEEFFVMEEYIDDYEVSVTGVSRTEDPRKIYLSRKIADSCREDVLKYDLKKRRYISTTSMDAELSLITANMALAAPGKLFFDPFVGTGSFIVAASHFGALTLGADIDGRSFRGKEIGKLGIYENFDQYGLKSKFVDTFTSDLTNTPLRRTAVLDGIVCDPPYGVREGLRVLGNRKGKPAVNVIIDGVPAYLRPGFVPPKKPYGFEALQNDVLNFAVRSLVPNGRLSMWMPTTNDEKTEFPVPMHQNLEIVSISVQHFNTWSRRLITYRRLPEGQLSDITLARKKIDDQGTSADDLNAFRRMHMLRGHGTRVGKDQKTTE
;
A
#
# COMPACT_ATOMS: atom_id res chain seq x y z
N MET A 1 -24.96 11.70 0.99
CA MET A 1 -24.50 13.10 0.83
C MET A 1 -23.15 13.10 0.12
N ASP A 2 -22.78 14.22 -0.52
CA ASP A 2 -21.45 14.34 -1.14
C ASP A 2 -20.45 14.87 -0.11
N TYR A 3 -19.24 14.30 -0.12
CA TYR A 3 -18.14 14.62 0.75
C TYR A 3 -16.90 14.91 -0.09
N LEU A 4 -16.07 15.84 0.39
CA LEU A 4 -14.77 16.14 -0.17
C LEU A 4 -13.70 15.41 0.65
N VAL A 5 -12.93 14.54 0.01
CA VAL A 5 -11.75 13.90 0.59
C VAL A 5 -10.53 14.68 0.14
N ARG A 6 -9.66 15.03 1.09
CA ARG A 6 -8.33 15.57 0.79
C ARG A 6 -7.27 14.51 1.04
N PHE A 7 -6.59 14.11 -0.01
CA PHE A 7 -5.49 13.15 0.03
C PHE A 7 -4.14 13.82 0.29
N ALA A 8 -3.22 13.05 0.86
CA ALA A 8 -1.81 13.38 0.88
C ALA A 8 -1.22 13.30 -0.54
N GLN A 9 -0.28 14.20 -0.85
CA GLN A 9 0.34 14.33 -2.17
C GLN A 9 1.48 13.33 -2.37
N LEU A 10 1.11 12.05 -2.32
CA LEU A 10 1.98 10.90 -2.50
C LEU A 10 1.14 9.68 -2.86
N HIS A 11 1.79 8.72 -3.53
CA HIS A 11 1.22 7.41 -3.82
C HIS A 11 -0.15 7.51 -4.51
N GLU A 12 -0.24 8.35 -5.55
CA GLU A 12 -1.47 8.69 -6.29
C GLU A 12 -2.25 7.43 -6.71
N THR A 13 -1.54 6.44 -7.22
CA THR A 13 -2.09 5.15 -7.66
C THR A 13 -2.63 4.27 -6.52
N PHE A 14 -2.39 4.63 -5.27
CA PHE A 14 -2.88 3.95 -4.06
C PHE A 14 -4.09 4.66 -3.43
N ARG A 15 -4.34 5.94 -3.75
CA ARG A 15 -5.39 6.75 -3.10
C ARG A 15 -6.78 6.11 -3.25
N ARG A 16 -7.20 5.82 -4.49
CA ARG A 16 -8.51 5.18 -4.76
C ARG A 16 -8.60 3.77 -4.18
N PRO A 17 -7.63 2.87 -4.43
CA PRO A 17 -7.73 1.53 -3.87
C PRO A 17 -7.74 1.50 -2.33
N GLU A 18 -7.02 2.40 -1.65
CA GLU A 18 -7.02 2.46 -0.19
C GLU A 18 -8.38 2.93 0.37
N ILE A 19 -8.97 4.00 -0.18
CA ILE A 19 -10.27 4.48 0.31
C ILE A 19 -11.39 3.45 0.07
N GLU A 20 -11.37 2.76 -1.07
CA GLU A 20 -12.30 1.66 -1.38
C GLU A 20 -12.11 0.47 -0.40
N ALA A 21 -10.87 0.15 -0.04
CA ALA A 21 -10.57 -0.86 0.97
C ALA A 21 -11.04 -0.42 2.37
N CYS A 22 -10.84 0.83 2.76
CA CYS A 22 -11.31 1.37 4.03
C CYS A 22 -12.85 1.32 4.13
N ALA A 23 -13.55 1.68 3.05
CA ALA A 23 -15.01 1.58 2.95
C ALA A 23 -15.50 0.13 3.07
N THR A 24 -14.82 -0.80 2.39
CA THR A 24 -15.10 -2.25 2.52
C THR A 24 -14.99 -2.72 3.97
N ILE A 25 -13.95 -2.29 4.70
CA ILE A 25 -13.76 -2.68 6.11
C ILE A 25 -14.81 -2.04 7.02
N ALA A 26 -15.22 -0.81 6.72
CA ALA A 26 -16.27 -0.11 7.46
C ALA A 26 -17.67 -0.64 7.16
N GLY A 27 -17.85 -1.47 6.11
CA GLY A 27 -19.16 -1.90 5.65
C GLY A 27 -19.98 -0.75 5.06
N VAL A 28 -19.30 0.20 4.40
CA VAL A 28 -19.87 1.43 3.87
C VAL A 28 -19.83 1.40 2.35
N ASP A 29 -20.96 1.70 1.72
CA ASP A 29 -21.02 1.95 0.29
C ASP A 29 -20.43 3.34 -0.02
N ILE A 30 -19.46 3.37 -0.92
CA ILE A 30 -18.81 4.59 -1.39
C ILE A 30 -18.89 4.67 -2.91
N GLU A 31 -19.36 5.82 -3.41
CA GLU A 31 -19.35 6.14 -4.84
C GLU A 31 -18.34 7.27 -5.07
N ILE A 32 -17.35 7.05 -5.94
CA ILE A 32 -16.39 8.09 -6.32
C ILE A 32 -17.03 8.93 -7.44
N ILE A 33 -17.41 10.17 -7.13
CA ILE A 33 -18.07 11.09 -8.06
C ILE A 33 -17.05 11.77 -8.96
N THR A 34 -15.93 12.22 -8.40
CA THR A 34 -14.86 12.88 -9.16
C THR A 34 -13.51 12.57 -8.53
N TYR A 35 -12.55 12.20 -9.38
CA TYR A 35 -11.17 11.95 -9.00
C TYR A 35 -10.24 12.45 -10.10
N ASN A 36 -9.18 13.14 -9.71
CA ASN A 36 -8.07 13.53 -10.57
C ASN A 36 -6.77 13.21 -9.82
N GLU A 37 -5.85 12.49 -10.44
CA GLU A 37 -4.57 12.12 -9.82
C GLU A 37 -3.68 13.33 -9.48
N TYR A 38 -3.79 14.40 -10.28
CA TYR A 38 -3.10 15.68 -10.07
C TYR A 38 -3.79 16.57 -9.04
N SER A 39 -4.95 16.15 -8.52
CA SER A 39 -5.67 16.88 -7.47
C SER A 39 -5.49 16.19 -6.12
N PRO A 40 -5.32 16.94 -5.01
CA PRO A 40 -5.51 16.38 -3.69
C PRO A 40 -6.96 16.06 -3.39
N TYR A 41 -7.91 16.59 -4.16
CA TYR A 41 -9.32 16.53 -3.85
C TYR A 41 -10.03 15.43 -4.62
N CYS A 42 -10.90 14.72 -3.91
CA CYS A 42 -11.79 13.72 -4.49
C CYS A 42 -13.18 13.91 -3.90
N VAL A 43 -14.19 13.97 -4.78
CA VAL A 43 -15.58 14.05 -4.36
C VAL A 43 -16.13 12.63 -4.32
N VAL A 44 -16.67 12.25 -3.17
CA VAL A 44 -17.27 10.94 -2.93
C VAL A 44 -18.68 11.10 -2.40
N ARG A 45 -19.55 10.12 -2.67
CA ARG A 45 -20.87 10.03 -2.04
C ARG A 45 -20.88 8.90 -1.04
N LEU A 46 -21.34 9.24 0.16
CA LEU A 46 -21.45 8.34 1.30
C LEU A 46 -22.85 8.46 1.93
N PRO A 47 -23.32 7.45 2.68
CA PRO A 47 -24.65 7.47 3.30
C PRO A 47 -24.85 8.66 4.24
N ASP A 48 -23.92 8.86 5.18
CA ASP A 48 -24.00 9.86 6.25
C ASP A 48 -22.62 10.23 6.80
N GLU A 49 -22.60 11.13 7.80
CA GLU A 49 -21.36 11.57 8.45
C GLU A 49 -20.66 10.46 9.23
N ALA A 50 -21.40 9.51 9.81
CA ALA A 50 -20.82 8.41 10.55
C ALA A 50 -20.02 7.50 9.61
N ALA A 51 -20.54 7.24 8.42
CA ALA A 51 -19.86 6.54 7.34
C ALA A 51 -18.60 7.29 6.89
N ALA A 52 -18.67 8.61 6.69
CA ALA A 52 -17.50 9.43 6.35
C ALA A 52 -16.39 9.35 7.41
N ARG A 53 -16.77 9.46 8.69
CA ARG A 53 -15.83 9.28 9.81
C ARG A 53 -15.23 7.87 9.82
N ALA A 54 -16.05 6.84 9.62
CA ALA A 54 -15.60 5.45 9.64
C ALA A 54 -14.60 5.14 8.52
N VAL A 55 -14.84 5.64 7.30
CA VAL A 55 -13.93 5.48 6.15
C VAL A 55 -12.59 6.21 6.40
N ALA A 56 -12.64 7.46 6.86
CA ALA A 56 -11.42 8.26 7.07
C ALA A 56 -10.58 7.78 8.26
N LYS A 57 -11.21 7.23 9.31
CA LYS A 57 -10.59 6.87 10.59
C LYS A 57 -9.31 6.03 10.47
N ARG A 58 -9.21 5.18 9.45
CA ARG A 58 -8.09 4.23 9.29
C ARG A 58 -7.26 4.42 8.01
N SER A 59 -7.61 5.39 7.17
CA SER A 59 -6.86 5.63 5.94
C SER A 59 -5.55 6.33 6.26
N ILE A 60 -4.50 5.93 5.55
CA ILE A 60 -3.17 6.55 5.63
C ILE A 60 -3.03 7.67 4.61
N LEU A 61 -3.64 7.53 3.42
CA LEU A 61 -3.53 8.50 2.33
C LEU A 61 -4.54 9.64 2.42
N ILE A 62 -5.68 9.46 3.10
CA ILE A 62 -6.56 10.58 3.44
C ILE A 62 -5.86 11.42 4.50
N LYS A 63 -5.89 12.74 4.36
CA LYS A 63 -5.55 13.67 5.45
C LYS A 63 -6.79 13.98 6.28
N ASP A 64 -7.86 14.33 5.59
CA ASP A 64 -9.11 14.78 6.18
C ASP A 64 -10.27 14.61 5.19
N ILE A 65 -11.47 14.52 5.75
CA ILE A 65 -12.74 14.41 5.02
C ILE A 65 -13.69 15.51 5.47
N PHE A 66 -14.40 16.10 4.51
CA PHE A 66 -15.32 17.21 4.70
C PHE A 66 -16.67 16.90 4.08
N GLU A 67 -17.72 17.46 4.66
CA GLU A 67 -19.02 17.55 4.01
C GLU A 67 -18.97 18.65 2.95
N LEU A 68 -19.36 18.33 1.72
CA LEU A 68 -19.30 19.27 0.60
C LEU A 68 -20.52 20.21 0.63
N TRP A 69 -20.27 21.50 0.84
CA TRP A 69 -21.31 22.53 0.88
C TRP A 69 -21.52 23.22 -0.46
N GLY A 70 -20.47 23.32 -1.26
CA GLY A 70 -20.57 23.76 -2.65
C GLY A 70 -19.24 23.67 -3.38
N GLU A 71 -19.30 23.67 -4.70
CA GLU A 71 -18.14 23.71 -5.58
C GLU A 71 -18.37 24.63 -6.78
N GLY A 72 -17.30 25.18 -7.35
CA GLY A 72 -17.37 26.01 -8.55
C GLY A 72 -15.99 26.23 -9.17
N THR A 73 -15.94 26.68 -10.42
CA THR A 73 -14.68 27.09 -11.08
C THR A 73 -14.32 28.55 -10.79
N ASN A 74 -15.26 29.29 -10.21
CA ASN A 74 -15.10 30.66 -9.73
C ASN A 74 -16.02 30.88 -8.51
N TYR A 75 -15.86 32.02 -7.83
CA TYR A 75 -16.64 32.32 -6.62
C TYR A 75 -18.14 32.52 -6.88
N GLU A 76 -18.53 33.03 -8.05
CA GLU A 76 -19.96 33.20 -8.39
C GLU A 76 -20.67 31.85 -8.47
N GLU A 77 -20.09 30.90 -9.21
CA GLU A 77 -20.57 29.52 -9.30
C GLU A 77 -20.59 28.84 -7.93
N LEU A 78 -19.51 29.00 -7.16
CA LEU A 78 -19.44 28.44 -5.81
C LEU A 78 -20.57 28.96 -4.92
N HIS A 79 -20.80 30.27 -4.90
CA HIS A 79 -21.85 30.86 -4.07
C HIS A 79 -23.24 30.38 -4.49
N ALA A 80 -23.51 30.28 -5.79
CA ALA A 80 -24.76 29.73 -6.32
C ALA A 80 -24.96 28.26 -5.89
N ASP A 81 -23.90 27.45 -5.95
CA ASP A 81 -23.97 26.04 -5.55
C ASP A 81 -24.15 25.87 -4.03
N VAL A 82 -23.50 26.71 -3.22
CA VAL A 82 -23.65 26.73 -1.75
C VAL A 82 -25.09 27.03 -1.35
N HIS A 83 -25.72 28.03 -1.97
CA HIS A 83 -27.14 28.33 -1.77
C HIS A 83 -28.01 27.11 -2.11
N ARG A 84 -27.81 26.54 -3.30
CA ARG A 84 -28.58 25.40 -3.80
C ARG A 84 -28.47 24.17 -2.89
N ARG A 85 -27.26 23.86 -2.42
CA ARG A 85 -26.98 22.63 -1.65
C ARG A 85 -27.30 22.75 -0.17
N THR A 86 -27.05 23.90 0.47
CA THR A 86 -26.98 23.96 1.94
C THR A 86 -27.79 25.06 2.61
N GLN A 87 -28.46 25.94 1.87
CA GLN A 87 -29.23 27.04 2.47
C GLN A 87 -30.25 26.56 3.51
N HIS A 88 -30.87 25.40 3.29
CA HIS A 88 -31.83 24.80 4.21
C HIS A 88 -31.23 24.32 5.55
N ARG A 89 -29.90 24.35 5.71
CA ARG A 89 -29.16 23.85 6.89
C ARG A 89 -28.40 24.93 7.64
N TRP A 90 -28.36 26.16 7.15
CA TRP A 90 -27.55 27.20 7.80
C TRP A 90 -28.03 27.51 9.23
N ASP A 91 -29.33 27.37 9.48
CA ASP A 91 -29.91 27.54 10.81
C ASP A 91 -29.40 26.51 11.82
N ASP A 92 -29.02 25.31 11.39
CA ASP A 92 -28.42 24.26 12.24
C ASP A 92 -27.11 24.72 12.89
N TYR A 93 -26.40 25.65 12.23
CA TYR A 93 -25.07 26.12 12.63
C TYR A 93 -25.05 27.58 13.09
N ASN A 94 -26.21 28.24 13.10
CA ASN A 94 -26.29 29.70 13.27
C ASN A 94 -25.67 30.20 14.58
N ALA A 95 -25.83 29.49 15.69
CA ALA A 95 -25.31 29.90 17.00
C ALA A 95 -24.02 29.16 17.42
N VAL A 96 -23.52 28.24 16.59
CA VAL A 96 -22.41 27.34 16.94
C VAL A 96 -21.09 28.10 16.90
N PRO A 97 -20.16 27.91 17.87
CA PRO A 97 -18.81 28.45 17.78
C PRO A 97 -18.07 27.92 16.55
N PHE A 98 -17.63 28.79 15.65
CA PHE A 98 -17.07 28.37 14.37
C PHE A 98 -15.79 29.10 13.98
N LYS A 99 -15.10 28.57 12.97
CA LYS A 99 -14.10 29.34 12.22
C LYS A 99 -14.16 29.01 10.73
N PHE A 100 -13.72 29.98 9.92
CA PHE A 100 -13.43 29.78 8.51
C PHE A 100 -11.92 29.70 8.29
N THR A 101 -11.50 28.82 7.39
CA THR A 101 -10.13 28.68 6.95
C THR A 101 -10.08 28.72 5.42
N VAL A 102 -9.22 29.57 4.87
CA VAL A 102 -8.92 29.60 3.43
C VAL A 102 -7.63 28.85 3.20
N ASP A 103 -7.73 27.75 2.46
CA ASP A 103 -6.63 26.85 2.14
C ASP A 103 -6.49 26.73 0.62
N TYR A 104 -5.30 26.33 0.16
CA TYR A 104 -5.00 26.26 -1.26
C TYR A 104 -4.03 25.12 -1.59
N PHE A 105 -4.29 24.47 -2.72
CA PHE A 105 -3.35 23.57 -3.35
C PHE A 105 -2.63 24.30 -4.49
N ALA A 106 -1.29 24.27 -4.49
CA ALA A 106 -0.44 24.87 -5.52
C ALA A 106 -0.68 26.37 -5.80
N GLY A 107 -1.22 27.10 -4.82
CA GLY A 107 -1.49 28.53 -4.92
C GLY A 107 -1.05 29.30 -3.68
N THR A 108 -1.41 30.58 -3.63
CA THR A 108 -1.25 31.42 -2.44
C THR A 108 -2.22 32.58 -2.44
N ARG A 109 -2.59 33.06 -1.25
CA ARG A 109 -3.43 34.24 -1.06
C ARG A 109 -2.88 35.12 0.06
N SER A 110 -2.93 36.44 -0.14
CA SER A 110 -2.63 37.42 0.91
C SER A 110 -3.68 37.35 2.03
N GLN A 111 -3.32 37.77 3.24
CA GLN A 111 -4.26 37.79 4.37
C GLN A 111 -5.48 38.68 4.12
N VAL A 112 -5.27 39.79 3.41
CA VAL A 112 -6.37 40.69 2.96
C VAL A 112 -7.34 39.91 2.08
N LYS A 113 -6.82 39.16 1.09
CA LYS A 113 -7.66 38.40 0.17
C LYS A 113 -8.40 37.25 0.87
N LYS A 114 -7.76 36.56 1.82
CA LYS A 114 -8.43 35.56 2.67
C LYS A 114 -9.60 36.18 3.44
N GLY A 115 -9.41 37.37 3.99
CA GLY A 115 -10.48 38.10 4.69
C GLY A 115 -11.62 38.56 3.77
N GLU A 116 -11.35 38.88 2.51
CA GLU A 116 -12.38 39.17 1.50
C GLU A 116 -13.18 37.91 1.14
N ILE A 117 -12.48 36.80 0.88
CA ILE A 117 -13.09 35.50 0.59
C ILE A 117 -14.02 35.08 1.73
N ILE A 118 -13.57 35.13 2.98
CA ILE A 118 -14.42 34.77 4.13
C ILE A 118 -15.66 35.67 4.20
N ARG A 119 -15.51 36.98 3.95
CA ARG A 119 -16.62 37.94 3.98
C ARG A 119 -17.64 37.74 2.85
N SER A 120 -17.24 37.15 1.72
CA SER A 120 -18.19 36.88 0.62
C SER A 120 -19.24 35.83 0.99
N PHE A 121 -19.00 35.00 2.01
CA PHE A 121 -19.97 34.04 2.57
C PHE A 121 -20.90 34.64 3.64
N SER A 122 -20.94 35.96 3.82
CA SER A 122 -21.75 36.62 4.85
C SER A 122 -23.26 36.38 4.73
N TYR A 123 -23.74 35.97 3.56
CA TYR A 123 -25.13 35.56 3.33
C TYR A 123 -25.55 34.33 4.15
N MET A 124 -24.59 33.52 4.64
CA MET A 124 -24.85 32.38 5.53
C MET A 124 -25.35 32.83 6.92
N GLY A 125 -25.10 34.09 7.28
CA GLY A 125 -25.77 34.74 8.41
C GLY A 125 -25.37 34.27 9.81
N PHE A 126 -24.37 33.37 9.95
CA PHE A 126 -23.96 32.80 11.24
C PHE A 126 -23.69 33.86 12.32
N LYS A 127 -24.30 33.67 13.49
CA LYS A 127 -24.20 34.54 14.67
C LYS A 127 -23.35 33.97 15.80
N GLY A 128 -22.93 32.71 15.70
CA GLY A 128 -22.07 32.05 16.68
C GLY A 128 -20.72 32.75 16.85
N PRO A 129 -20.06 32.58 18.00
CA PRO A 129 -18.78 33.24 18.26
C PRO A 129 -17.67 32.65 17.38
N ILE A 130 -16.81 33.52 16.82
CA ILE A 130 -15.63 33.08 16.07
C ILE A 130 -14.56 32.56 17.04
N ARG A 131 -14.19 31.28 16.93
CA ARG A 131 -13.14 30.64 17.75
C ARG A 131 -12.01 30.09 16.89
N LEU A 132 -10.83 30.72 16.95
CA LEU A 132 -9.66 30.28 16.16
C LEU A 132 -9.03 28.98 16.67
N THR A 133 -9.19 28.70 17.97
CA THR A 133 -8.68 27.51 18.65
C THR A 133 -9.86 26.70 19.19
N ASN A 134 -9.86 25.38 18.94
CA ASN A 134 -10.91 24.45 19.33
C ASN A 134 -12.34 24.98 19.02
N PRO A 135 -12.64 25.31 17.75
CA PRO A 135 -14.01 25.58 17.34
C PRO A 135 -14.86 24.32 17.46
N ASP A 136 -16.17 24.49 17.54
CA ASP A 136 -17.11 23.37 17.47
C ASP A 136 -17.29 22.97 15.99
N GLU A 137 -17.29 23.95 15.08
CA GLU A 137 -17.39 23.73 13.63
C GLU A 137 -16.29 24.47 12.84
N GLU A 138 -15.70 23.78 11.86
CA GLU A 138 -14.64 24.31 11.02
C GLU A 138 -15.05 24.28 9.54
N PHE A 139 -15.16 25.47 8.94
CA PHE A 139 -15.48 25.65 7.54
C PHE A 139 -14.22 25.94 6.74
N PHE A 140 -14.10 25.32 5.57
CA PHE A 140 -12.96 25.48 4.68
C PHE A 140 -13.42 25.99 3.32
N VAL A 141 -12.75 27.04 2.86
CA VAL A 141 -12.74 27.45 1.46
C VAL A 141 -11.42 26.96 0.87
N MET A 142 -11.50 25.95 0.02
CA MET A 142 -10.33 25.29 -0.58
C MET A 142 -10.22 25.67 -2.05
N GLU A 143 -9.14 26.36 -2.39
CA GLU A 143 -8.80 26.70 -3.77
C GLU A 143 -7.82 25.67 -4.34
N GLU A 144 -8.09 25.19 -5.55
CA GLU A 144 -7.25 24.24 -6.26
C GLU A 144 -6.63 24.91 -7.48
N TYR A 145 -5.31 25.02 -7.50
CA TYR A 145 -4.54 25.51 -8.65
C TYR A 145 -3.81 24.36 -9.34
N ILE A 146 -3.38 24.61 -10.57
CA ILE A 146 -2.56 23.70 -11.36
C ILE A 146 -1.11 23.77 -10.86
N ASP A 147 -0.56 22.63 -10.43
CA ASP A 147 0.80 22.56 -9.90
C ASP A 147 1.86 22.38 -11.01
N ASP A 148 3.14 22.58 -10.67
CA ASP A 148 4.25 22.46 -11.65
C ASP A 148 4.37 21.04 -12.22
N TYR A 149 3.97 20.03 -11.44
CA TYR A 149 4.07 18.64 -11.85
C TYR A 149 3.06 18.32 -12.97
N GLU A 150 1.80 18.71 -12.78
CA GLU A 150 0.75 18.55 -13.79
C GLU A 150 1.11 19.29 -15.09
N VAL A 151 1.65 20.51 -15.00
CA VAL A 151 2.18 21.26 -16.15
C VAL A 151 3.23 20.44 -16.89
N SER A 152 4.19 19.86 -16.16
CA SER A 152 5.30 19.11 -16.75
C SER A 152 4.89 17.82 -17.46
N VAL A 153 3.81 17.16 -16.99
CA VAL A 153 3.36 15.87 -17.51
C VAL A 153 2.31 16.04 -18.61
N THR A 154 1.40 16.99 -18.46
CA THR A 154 0.23 17.13 -19.36
C THR A 154 0.37 18.28 -20.35
N GLY A 155 1.28 19.23 -20.11
CA GLY A 155 1.42 20.44 -20.91
C GLY A 155 0.33 21.49 -20.67
N VAL A 156 -0.52 21.30 -19.65
CA VAL A 156 -1.52 22.30 -19.27
C VAL A 156 -0.84 23.61 -18.82
N SER A 157 -1.46 24.75 -19.11
CA SER A 157 -0.94 26.06 -18.68
C SER A 157 -1.46 26.46 -17.31
N ARG A 158 -0.64 27.16 -16.53
CA ARG A 158 -1.07 27.78 -15.27
C ARG A 158 -2.10 28.88 -15.52
N THR A 159 -3.01 29.03 -14.58
CA THR A 159 -3.99 30.12 -14.50
C THR A 159 -3.72 30.96 -13.25
N GLU A 160 -4.04 32.25 -13.31
CA GLU A 160 -3.98 33.13 -12.13
C GLU A 160 -5.11 32.82 -11.13
N ASP A 161 -6.25 32.37 -11.65
CA ASP A 161 -7.41 31.97 -10.87
C ASP A 161 -7.39 30.46 -10.59
N PRO A 162 -8.01 30.02 -9.47
CA PRO A 162 -8.10 28.61 -9.13
C PRO A 162 -8.91 27.85 -10.19
N ARG A 163 -8.47 26.63 -10.51
CA ARG A 163 -9.21 25.69 -11.39
C ARG A 163 -10.53 25.28 -10.74
N LYS A 164 -10.52 25.10 -9.42
CA LYS A 164 -11.70 24.67 -8.67
C LYS A 164 -11.67 25.24 -7.26
N ILE A 165 -12.85 25.53 -6.72
CA ILE A 165 -13.04 26.08 -5.39
C ILE A 165 -14.13 25.27 -4.69
N TYR A 166 -13.91 24.93 -3.43
CA TYR A 166 -14.85 24.19 -2.61
C TYR A 166 -15.15 24.98 -1.33
N LEU A 167 -16.43 25.05 -0.95
CA LEU A 167 -16.83 25.32 0.44
C LEU A 167 -17.19 23.99 1.08
N SER A 168 -16.67 23.74 2.27
CA SER A 168 -16.92 22.48 2.97
C SER A 168 -16.86 22.65 4.49
N ARG A 169 -17.47 21.71 5.20
CA ARG A 169 -17.43 21.63 6.68
C ARG A 169 -16.65 20.41 7.10
N LYS A 170 -15.68 20.58 8.00
CA LYS A 170 -14.79 19.50 8.43
C LYS A 170 -15.54 18.43 9.20
N ILE A 171 -15.36 17.19 8.79
CA ILE A 171 -15.94 16.03 9.47
C ILE A 171 -14.88 15.35 10.32
N ALA A 172 -13.77 14.91 9.73
CA ALA A 172 -12.73 14.19 10.48
C ALA A 172 -11.35 14.32 9.85
N ASP A 173 -10.34 14.25 10.71
CA ASP A 173 -8.97 13.91 10.33
C ASP A 173 -8.80 12.38 10.27
N SER A 174 -7.82 11.90 9.50
CA SER A 174 -7.47 10.48 9.45
C SER A 174 -6.44 10.08 10.52
N CYS A 175 -6.08 8.79 10.57
CA CYS A 175 -5.00 8.29 11.43
C CYS A 175 -3.61 8.39 10.78
N ARG A 176 -3.42 9.23 9.74
CA ARG A 176 -2.15 9.33 9.00
C ARG A 176 -0.94 9.59 9.91
N GLU A 177 -1.12 10.26 11.05
CA GLU A 177 -0.05 10.48 12.02
C GLU A 177 0.55 9.18 12.59
N ASP A 178 -0.18 8.05 12.54
CA ASP A 178 0.32 6.74 12.95
C ASP A 178 1.55 6.31 12.14
N VAL A 179 1.74 6.82 10.92
CA VAL A 179 2.98 6.59 10.15
C VAL A 179 4.22 6.98 10.98
N LEU A 180 4.14 8.06 11.77
CA LEU A 180 5.25 8.55 12.61
C LEU A 180 5.56 7.63 13.80
N LYS A 181 4.57 6.86 14.26
CA LYS A 181 4.73 5.84 15.31
C LYS A 181 5.60 4.68 14.83
N TYR A 182 5.46 4.32 13.55
CA TYR A 182 6.13 3.17 12.94
C TYR A 182 7.41 3.53 12.16
N ASP A 183 7.88 4.77 12.24
CA ASP A 183 9.14 5.22 11.64
C ASP A 183 10.27 4.22 11.92
N LEU A 184 10.85 3.69 10.83
CA LEU A 184 11.90 2.67 10.89
C LEU A 184 13.13 3.14 11.66
N LYS A 185 13.41 4.44 11.74
CA LYS A 185 14.53 4.99 12.53
C LYS A 185 14.36 4.75 14.03
N LYS A 186 13.12 4.59 14.50
CA LYS A 186 12.77 4.39 15.91
C LYS A 186 12.49 2.94 16.26
N ARG A 187 12.47 2.04 15.27
CA ARG A 187 12.06 0.64 15.44
C ARG A 187 13.20 -0.18 16.06
N ARG A 188 12.90 -0.94 17.12
CA ARG A 188 13.90 -1.74 17.88
C ARG A 188 14.61 -2.78 17.01
N TYR A 189 13.90 -3.42 16.07
CA TYR A 189 14.46 -4.43 15.19
C TYR A 189 14.17 -4.15 13.72
N ILE A 190 15.25 -3.89 12.96
CA ILE A 190 15.23 -3.57 11.52
C ILE A 190 16.37 -4.28 10.77
N SER A 191 16.22 -4.37 9.45
CA SER A 191 17.24 -4.85 8.52
C SER A 191 17.12 -4.10 7.19
N THR A 192 18.00 -4.42 6.25
CA THR A 192 17.98 -3.89 4.88
C THR A 192 16.77 -4.34 4.06
N THR A 193 15.98 -5.31 4.56
CA THR A 193 14.75 -5.81 3.94
C THR A 193 13.49 -5.27 4.61
N SER A 194 13.61 -4.41 5.63
CA SER A 194 12.45 -3.77 6.26
C SER A 194 11.71 -2.88 5.26
N MET A 195 10.43 -3.19 5.02
CA MET A 195 9.52 -2.33 4.26
C MET A 195 9.23 -1.03 5.02
N ASP A 196 9.08 0.07 4.28
CA ASP A 196 8.61 1.37 4.78
C ASP A 196 7.27 1.25 5.52
N ALA A 197 7.11 2.05 6.58
CA ALA A 197 5.96 2.03 7.47
C ALA A 197 4.66 2.46 6.77
N GLU A 198 4.71 3.52 5.95
CA GLU A 198 3.53 4.08 5.29
C GLU A 198 2.93 3.05 4.32
N LEU A 199 3.74 2.52 3.41
CA LEU A 199 3.32 1.50 2.47
C LEU A 199 2.96 0.17 3.15
N SER A 200 3.54 -0.15 4.30
CA SER A 200 3.14 -1.34 5.07
C SER A 200 1.72 -1.19 5.62
N LEU A 201 1.37 -0.01 6.16
CA LEU A 201 0.03 0.30 6.66
C LEU A 201 -0.98 0.35 5.50
N ILE A 202 -0.64 0.99 4.39
CA ILE A 202 -1.47 0.99 3.17
C ILE A 202 -1.69 -0.46 2.71
N THR A 203 -0.64 -1.28 2.62
CA THR A 203 -0.75 -2.70 2.23
C THR A 203 -1.69 -3.48 3.15
N ALA A 204 -1.65 -3.22 4.47
CA ALA A 204 -2.55 -3.85 5.43
C ALA A 204 -4.02 -3.42 5.25
N ASN A 205 -4.27 -2.13 4.94
CA ASN A 205 -5.60 -1.65 4.55
C ASN A 205 -6.09 -2.33 3.27
N MET A 206 -5.24 -2.39 2.24
CA MET A 206 -5.54 -3.01 0.94
C MET A 206 -5.92 -4.49 1.08
N ALA A 207 -5.25 -5.22 1.97
CA ALA A 207 -5.53 -6.61 2.28
C ALA A 207 -6.71 -6.82 3.27
N LEU A 208 -7.37 -5.74 3.72
CA LEU A 208 -8.50 -5.73 4.66
C LEU A 208 -8.17 -6.24 6.07
N ALA A 209 -7.00 -5.89 6.61
CA ALA A 209 -6.62 -6.23 7.99
C ALA A 209 -7.59 -5.63 9.01
N ALA A 210 -8.11 -6.46 9.92
CA ALA A 210 -9.11 -6.05 10.91
C ALA A 210 -9.10 -7.00 12.13
N PRO A 211 -9.70 -6.60 13.26
CA PRO A 211 -9.92 -7.50 14.39
C PRO A 211 -10.67 -8.78 13.99
N GLY A 212 -10.31 -9.91 14.61
CA GLY A 212 -10.92 -11.21 14.33
C GLY A 212 -10.37 -11.92 13.09
N LYS A 213 -9.44 -11.29 12.35
CA LYS A 213 -8.83 -11.85 11.14
C LYS A 213 -7.44 -12.43 11.39
N LEU A 214 -7.10 -13.48 10.65
CA LEU A 214 -5.79 -14.14 10.66
C LEU A 214 -5.00 -13.82 9.39
N PHE A 215 -3.81 -13.25 9.57
CA PHE A 215 -2.95 -12.76 8.51
C PHE A 215 -1.62 -13.51 8.47
N PHE A 216 -1.10 -13.74 7.27
CA PHE A 216 0.18 -14.41 7.07
C PHE A 216 1.09 -13.66 6.10
N ASP A 217 2.36 -13.56 6.45
CA ASP A 217 3.43 -13.13 5.55
C ASP A 217 4.41 -14.29 5.29
N PRO A 218 4.41 -14.90 4.09
CA PRO A 218 5.33 -15.98 3.74
C PRO A 218 6.79 -15.55 3.52
N PHE A 219 7.08 -14.25 3.55
CA PHE A 219 8.42 -13.67 3.39
C PHE A 219 8.64 -12.57 4.45
N VAL A 220 8.40 -12.93 5.72
CA VAL A 220 8.19 -11.97 6.81
C VAL A 220 9.35 -11.01 7.05
N GLY A 221 10.60 -11.41 6.75
CA GLY A 221 11.77 -10.59 7.01
C GLY A 221 11.82 -10.13 8.47
N THR A 222 11.81 -8.82 8.69
CA THR A 222 11.76 -8.18 10.03
C THR A 222 10.34 -7.83 10.51
N GLY A 223 9.33 -8.23 9.74
CA GLY A 223 7.92 -8.17 10.12
C GLY A 223 7.24 -6.84 9.91
N SER A 224 7.62 -6.04 8.90
CA SER A 224 6.92 -4.77 8.62
C SER A 224 5.43 -4.96 8.34
N PHE A 225 5.05 -5.90 7.48
CA PHE A 225 3.65 -6.11 7.13
C PHE A 225 2.84 -6.71 8.28
N ILE A 226 3.38 -7.67 9.03
CA ILE A 226 2.66 -8.24 10.17
C ILE A 226 2.51 -7.26 11.34
N VAL A 227 3.46 -6.33 11.54
CA VAL A 227 3.30 -5.23 12.49
C VAL A 227 2.18 -4.28 12.03
N ALA A 228 2.14 -3.93 10.74
CA ALA A 228 1.11 -3.07 10.17
C ALA A 228 -0.30 -3.71 10.21
N ALA A 229 -0.42 -4.99 9.88
CA ALA A 229 -1.70 -5.70 10.00
C ALA A 229 -2.16 -5.83 11.46
N SER A 230 -1.22 -6.04 12.39
CA SER A 230 -1.50 -6.07 13.83
C SER A 230 -1.90 -4.72 14.40
N HIS A 231 -1.37 -3.61 13.87
CA HIS A 231 -1.81 -2.25 14.21
C HIS A 231 -3.32 -2.09 13.96
N PHE A 232 -3.82 -2.64 12.85
CA PHE A 232 -5.26 -2.68 12.56
C PHE A 232 -6.01 -3.84 13.22
N GLY A 233 -5.38 -4.53 14.18
CA GLY A 233 -6.02 -5.48 15.09
C GLY A 233 -6.05 -6.93 14.61
N ALA A 234 -5.50 -7.26 13.44
CA ALA A 234 -5.41 -8.64 12.95
C ALA A 234 -4.46 -9.47 13.81
N LEU A 235 -4.71 -10.77 13.91
CA LEU A 235 -3.74 -11.74 14.42
C LEU A 235 -2.78 -12.09 13.29
N THR A 236 -1.48 -12.10 13.55
CA THR A 236 -0.49 -12.25 12.48
C THR A 236 0.53 -13.34 12.76
N LEU A 237 0.79 -14.14 11.73
CA LEU A 237 1.88 -15.10 11.66
C LEU A 237 2.81 -14.73 10.49
N GLY A 238 4.06 -15.18 10.55
CA GLY A 238 5.01 -14.97 9.47
C GLY A 238 5.95 -16.15 9.28
N ALA A 239 6.50 -16.27 8.07
CA ALA A 239 7.55 -17.23 7.81
C ALA A 239 8.62 -16.65 6.90
N ASP A 240 9.82 -17.22 7.01
CA ASP A 240 10.93 -16.89 6.12
C ASP A 240 11.80 -18.13 5.92
N ILE A 241 12.37 -18.30 4.71
CA ILE A 241 13.30 -19.38 4.43
C ILE A 241 14.63 -19.20 5.15
N ASP A 242 14.92 -17.97 5.60
CA ASP A 242 16.06 -17.66 6.46
C ASP A 242 15.59 -17.12 7.81
N GLY A 243 15.47 -18.01 8.80
CA GLY A 243 15.01 -17.60 10.12
C GLY A 243 15.91 -16.58 10.85
N ARG A 244 17.09 -16.24 10.32
CA ARG A 244 17.89 -15.13 10.87
C ARG A 244 17.22 -13.78 10.65
N SER A 245 16.38 -13.64 9.62
CA SER A 245 15.69 -12.40 9.25
C SER A 245 14.69 -11.95 10.32
N PHE A 246 14.06 -12.89 11.02
CA PHE A 246 13.09 -12.60 12.09
C PHE A 246 13.61 -12.87 13.51
N ARG A 247 14.55 -13.82 13.70
CA ARG A 247 15.11 -14.14 15.02
C ARG A 247 15.95 -13.03 15.60
N GLY A 248 16.66 -12.27 14.77
CA GLY A 248 17.63 -11.29 15.26
C GLY A 248 18.97 -11.90 15.67
N LYS A 249 19.83 -11.05 16.23
CA LYS A 249 21.22 -11.41 16.59
C LYS A 249 21.35 -11.93 18.03
N GLU A 250 20.43 -11.57 18.90
CA GLU A 250 20.47 -11.92 20.31
C GLU A 250 19.83 -13.29 20.56
N ILE A 251 20.57 -14.20 21.17
CA ILE A 251 20.09 -15.54 21.50
C ILE A 251 19.03 -15.42 22.60
N GLY A 252 17.92 -16.15 22.45
CA GLY A 252 16.82 -16.17 23.43
C GLY A 252 15.84 -15.00 23.29
N LYS A 253 16.06 -14.10 22.33
CA LYS A 253 15.21 -12.93 22.11
C LYS A 253 14.79 -12.84 20.65
N LEU A 254 13.50 -13.03 20.39
CA LEU A 254 12.95 -12.97 19.03
C LEU A 254 12.90 -11.51 18.55
N GLY A 255 13.75 -11.15 17.59
CA GLY A 255 13.88 -9.78 17.06
C GLY A 255 12.55 -9.17 16.61
N ILE A 256 11.71 -9.90 15.87
CA ILE A 256 10.37 -9.42 15.51
C ILE A 256 9.50 -9.14 16.74
N TYR A 257 9.56 -10.01 17.76
CA TYR A 257 8.74 -9.86 18.96
C TYR A 257 9.02 -8.56 19.71
N GLU A 258 10.26 -8.04 19.63
CA GLU A 258 10.59 -6.72 20.18
C GLU A 258 9.84 -5.57 19.53
N ASN A 259 9.57 -5.66 18.23
CA ASN A 259 8.74 -4.68 17.56
C ASN A 259 7.30 -4.74 18.08
N PHE A 260 6.77 -5.95 18.29
CA PHE A 260 5.44 -6.12 18.87
C PHE A 260 5.36 -5.63 20.32
N ASP A 261 6.40 -5.86 21.11
CA ASP A 261 6.53 -5.30 22.47
C ASP A 261 6.56 -3.76 22.44
N GLN A 262 7.43 -3.18 21.61
CA GLN A 262 7.57 -1.74 21.45
C GLN A 262 6.24 -1.04 21.15
N TYR A 263 5.41 -1.62 20.29
CA TYR A 263 4.18 -1.00 19.82
C TYR A 263 2.92 -1.43 20.60
N GLY A 264 3.08 -2.24 21.66
CA GLY A 264 1.94 -2.73 22.46
C GLY A 264 1.07 -3.75 21.72
N LEU A 265 1.64 -4.49 20.76
CA LEU A 265 0.94 -5.39 19.85
C LEU A 265 1.11 -6.87 20.22
N LYS A 266 1.76 -7.23 21.33
CA LYS A 266 2.08 -8.63 21.69
C LYS A 266 0.89 -9.58 21.63
N SER A 267 -0.32 -9.12 21.98
CA SER A 267 -1.56 -9.92 21.92
C SER A 267 -2.03 -10.26 20.49
N LYS A 268 -1.40 -9.67 19.47
CA LYS A 268 -1.66 -9.89 18.05
C LYS A 268 -0.62 -10.77 17.37
N PHE A 269 0.51 -11.00 18.04
CA PHE A 269 1.56 -11.90 17.55
C PHE A 269 1.14 -13.35 17.74
N VAL A 270 0.96 -14.09 16.64
CA VAL A 270 0.69 -15.53 16.69
C VAL A 270 2.01 -16.28 16.75
N ASP A 271 2.81 -16.24 15.68
CA ASP A 271 4.12 -16.87 15.65
C ASP A 271 4.94 -16.45 14.42
N THR A 272 6.25 -16.75 14.43
CA THR A 272 7.12 -16.73 13.26
C THR A 272 7.95 -17.99 13.17
N PHE A 273 8.01 -18.63 11.99
CA PHE A 273 8.72 -19.89 11.81
C PHE A 273 9.53 -19.94 10.52
N THR A 274 10.56 -20.79 10.48
CA THR A 274 11.36 -20.96 9.26
C THR A 274 10.62 -21.86 8.29
N SER A 275 10.35 -21.35 7.08
CA SER A 275 9.63 -22.09 6.04
C SER A 275 10.03 -21.61 4.66
N ASP A 276 10.07 -22.55 3.72
CA ASP A 276 9.97 -22.23 2.31
C ASP A 276 8.49 -22.25 1.91
N LEU A 277 8.02 -21.25 1.16
CA LEU A 277 6.65 -21.21 0.67
C LEU A 277 6.30 -22.46 -0.15
N THR A 278 7.24 -22.97 -0.94
CA THR A 278 7.06 -24.16 -1.78
C THR A 278 7.07 -25.46 -0.97
N ASN A 279 7.49 -25.39 0.30
CA ASN A 279 7.55 -26.52 1.23
C ASN A 279 7.04 -26.09 2.63
N THR A 280 5.84 -25.49 2.67
CA THR A 280 5.28 -24.95 3.90
C THR A 280 4.70 -26.04 4.81
N PRO A 281 4.93 -25.97 6.14
CA PRO A 281 4.30 -26.87 7.11
C PRO A 281 2.82 -26.54 7.37
N LEU A 282 2.32 -25.41 6.82
CA LEU A 282 0.92 -25.03 6.99
C LEU A 282 0.00 -26.02 6.28
N ARG A 283 -1.09 -26.39 6.95
CA ARG A 283 -2.12 -27.25 6.36
C ARG A 283 -2.74 -26.54 5.16
N ARG A 284 -3.13 -27.32 4.15
CA ARG A 284 -3.83 -26.83 2.96
C ARG A 284 -5.31 -26.62 3.28
N THR A 285 -5.60 -25.59 4.08
CA THR A 285 -6.95 -25.26 4.53
C THR A 285 -7.16 -23.75 4.43
N ALA A 286 -8.34 -23.35 3.97
CA ALA A 286 -8.75 -21.96 3.85
C ALA A 286 -9.06 -21.38 5.24
N VAL A 287 -8.06 -20.79 5.90
CA VAL A 287 -8.16 -20.24 7.26
C VAL A 287 -7.60 -18.83 7.38
N LEU A 288 -6.92 -18.33 6.34
CA LEU A 288 -6.33 -17.01 6.34
C LEU A 288 -7.32 -16.00 5.77
N ASP A 289 -7.48 -14.87 6.42
CA ASP A 289 -8.28 -13.75 5.90
C ASP A 289 -7.45 -12.85 4.98
N GLY A 290 -6.13 -12.81 5.22
CA GLY A 290 -5.22 -11.96 4.47
C GLY A 290 -3.83 -12.55 4.32
N ILE A 291 -3.23 -12.30 3.17
CA ILE A 291 -1.80 -12.52 2.92
C ILE A 291 -1.21 -11.19 2.46
N VAL A 292 -0.09 -10.82 3.06
CA VAL A 292 0.66 -9.61 2.73
C VAL A 292 2.11 -10.00 2.54
N CYS A 293 2.74 -9.63 1.43
CA CYS A 293 4.13 -10.01 1.22
C CYS A 293 4.89 -9.14 0.22
N ASP A 294 6.22 -9.16 0.38
CA ASP A 294 7.20 -8.65 -0.58
C ASP A 294 8.21 -9.75 -0.93
N PRO A 295 7.89 -10.66 -1.88
CA PRO A 295 8.77 -11.76 -2.26
C PRO A 295 10.13 -11.27 -2.78
N PRO A 296 11.21 -12.06 -2.66
CA PRO A 296 12.53 -11.64 -3.13
C PRO A 296 12.56 -11.43 -4.66
N TYR A 297 13.03 -10.26 -5.09
CA TYR A 297 13.10 -9.89 -6.52
C TYR A 297 14.30 -10.48 -7.26
N GLY A 298 15.19 -11.20 -6.57
CA GLY A 298 16.40 -11.75 -7.16
C GLY A 298 17.56 -10.75 -7.32
N VAL A 299 17.46 -9.53 -6.80
CA VAL A 299 18.51 -8.50 -6.89
C VAL A 299 19.46 -8.55 -5.71
N ARG A 300 19.00 -8.13 -4.51
CA ARG A 300 19.79 -8.13 -3.27
C ARG A 300 19.84 -9.52 -2.67
N GLU A 301 18.69 -10.18 -2.65
CA GLU A 301 18.54 -11.56 -2.20
C GLU A 301 18.28 -12.45 -3.39
N GLY A 302 19.05 -13.53 -3.51
CA GLY A 302 18.84 -14.51 -4.56
C GLY A 302 17.50 -15.23 -4.35
N LEU A 303 16.73 -15.37 -5.42
CA LEU A 303 15.58 -16.27 -5.44
C LEU A 303 16.04 -17.69 -5.17
N ARG A 304 15.54 -18.27 -4.08
CA ARG A 304 15.94 -19.59 -3.59
C ARG A 304 14.75 -20.33 -3.00
N VAL A 305 14.73 -21.64 -3.23
CA VAL A 305 13.84 -22.59 -2.57
C VAL A 305 14.69 -23.73 -2.00
N LEU A 306 14.12 -24.54 -1.10
CA LEU A 306 14.75 -25.74 -0.58
C LEU A 306 15.06 -26.72 -1.72
N GLY A 307 16.21 -27.35 -1.59
CA GLY A 307 16.67 -28.36 -2.52
C GLY A 307 18.13 -28.20 -2.88
N ASN A 308 18.66 -29.27 -3.46
CA ASN A 308 20.04 -29.28 -3.92
C ASN A 308 20.15 -28.57 -5.27
N ARG A 309 21.31 -27.95 -5.52
CA ARG A 309 21.64 -27.41 -6.84
C ARG A 309 21.69 -28.56 -7.86
N LYS A 310 21.31 -28.27 -9.11
CA LYS A 310 21.32 -29.25 -10.21
C LYS A 310 22.70 -29.93 -10.29
N GLY A 311 22.70 -31.27 -10.37
CA GLY A 311 23.93 -32.08 -10.40
C GLY A 311 24.58 -32.34 -9.04
N LYS A 312 24.02 -31.86 -7.93
CA LYS A 312 24.47 -32.20 -6.57
C LYS A 312 23.45 -33.13 -5.90
N PRO A 313 23.76 -34.43 -5.69
CA PRO A 313 22.84 -35.33 -5.00
C PRO A 313 22.65 -34.92 -3.54
N ALA A 314 21.52 -35.33 -2.95
CA ALA A 314 21.31 -35.20 -1.51
C ALA A 314 22.28 -36.16 -0.82
N VAL A 315 23.33 -35.62 -0.21
CA VAL A 315 24.27 -36.42 0.59
C VAL A 315 23.84 -36.33 2.05
N ASN A 316 23.58 -37.49 2.65
CA ASN A 316 23.41 -37.58 4.10
C ASN A 316 24.78 -37.40 4.76
N VAL A 317 25.17 -36.15 4.97
CA VAL A 317 26.41 -35.82 5.69
C VAL A 317 26.24 -36.26 7.13
N ILE A 318 27.15 -37.11 7.60
CA ILE A 318 27.23 -37.53 9.00
C ILE A 318 28.41 -36.81 9.63
N ILE A 319 28.20 -36.14 10.76
CA ILE A 319 29.25 -35.44 11.51
C ILE A 319 29.22 -36.00 12.93
N ASP A 320 30.34 -36.60 13.36
CA ASP A 320 30.48 -37.27 14.66
C ASP A 320 29.42 -38.36 14.90
N GLY A 321 29.11 -39.16 13.87
CA GLY A 321 28.10 -40.23 13.94
C GLY A 321 26.64 -39.75 13.91
N VAL A 322 26.39 -38.44 13.93
CA VAL A 322 25.03 -37.86 13.87
C VAL A 322 24.75 -37.31 12.47
N PRO A 323 23.61 -37.65 11.84
CA PRO A 323 23.18 -37.01 10.60
C PRO A 323 23.14 -35.49 10.76
N ALA A 324 23.78 -34.76 9.86
CA ALA A 324 23.94 -33.31 9.95
C ALA A 324 22.60 -32.58 10.06
N TYR A 325 21.53 -33.10 9.44
CA TYR A 325 20.19 -32.51 9.50
C TYR A 325 19.52 -32.56 10.88
N LEU A 326 20.02 -33.40 11.79
CA LEU A 326 19.57 -33.48 13.19
C LEU A 326 20.40 -32.59 14.13
N ARG A 327 21.52 -32.04 13.66
CA ARG A 327 22.40 -31.22 14.50
C ARG A 327 21.86 -29.80 14.66
N PRO A 328 22.04 -29.17 15.85
CA PRO A 328 21.74 -27.76 16.04
C PRO A 328 22.47 -26.88 15.01
N GLY A 329 21.79 -25.87 14.49
CA GLY A 329 22.35 -24.95 13.49
C GLY A 329 22.37 -25.50 12.06
N PHE A 330 21.81 -26.67 11.79
CA PHE A 330 21.64 -27.15 10.42
C PHE A 330 20.81 -26.17 9.59
N VAL A 331 21.33 -25.80 8.42
CA VAL A 331 20.63 -25.00 7.43
C VAL A 331 20.35 -25.87 6.22
N PRO A 332 19.07 -26.15 5.90
CA PRO A 332 18.72 -26.92 4.72
C PRO A 332 19.32 -26.33 3.43
N PRO A 333 19.79 -27.18 2.49
CA PRO A 333 20.35 -26.70 1.22
C PRO A 333 19.28 -25.96 0.41
N LYS A 334 19.73 -24.92 -0.29
CA LYS A 334 18.89 -24.05 -1.12
C LYS A 334 19.37 -24.06 -2.57
N LYS A 335 18.44 -24.08 -3.52
CA LYS A 335 18.71 -24.00 -4.97
C LYS A 335 18.14 -22.71 -5.56
N PRO A 336 18.74 -22.15 -6.64
CA PRO A 336 18.13 -21.07 -7.41
C PRO A 336 16.70 -21.41 -7.85
N TYR A 337 15.84 -20.39 -7.90
CA TYR A 337 14.45 -20.54 -8.32
C TYR A 337 14.02 -19.40 -9.25
N GLY A 338 13.04 -19.67 -10.12
CA GLY A 338 12.53 -18.70 -11.07
C GLY A 338 11.64 -17.66 -10.40
N PHE A 339 11.76 -16.41 -10.83
CA PHE A 339 10.94 -15.31 -10.29
C PHE A 339 9.44 -15.52 -10.59
N GLU A 340 9.11 -15.94 -11.81
CA GLU A 340 7.73 -16.22 -12.23
C GLU A 340 7.15 -17.46 -11.54
N ALA A 341 7.96 -18.52 -11.41
CA ALA A 341 7.57 -19.71 -10.66
C ALA A 341 7.21 -19.37 -9.21
N LEU A 342 8.01 -18.53 -8.53
CA LEU A 342 7.73 -18.12 -7.16
C LEU A 342 6.41 -17.34 -7.05
N GLN A 343 6.14 -16.41 -7.97
CA GLN A 343 4.89 -15.65 -7.95
C GLN A 343 3.68 -16.57 -8.16
N ASN A 344 3.77 -17.53 -9.08
CA ASN A 344 2.74 -18.54 -9.26
C ASN A 344 2.53 -19.38 -7.99
N ASP A 345 3.61 -19.73 -7.27
CA ASP A 345 3.50 -20.43 -5.99
C ASP A 345 2.83 -19.58 -4.91
N VAL A 346 3.04 -18.26 -4.89
CA VAL A 346 2.32 -17.33 -4.01
C VAL A 346 0.83 -17.34 -4.32
N LEU A 347 0.44 -17.20 -5.60
CA LEU A 347 -0.97 -17.24 -5.99
C LEU A 347 -1.61 -18.60 -5.66
N ASN A 348 -0.91 -19.69 -5.96
CA ASN A 348 -1.36 -21.05 -5.63
C ASN A 348 -1.49 -21.27 -4.11
N PHE A 349 -0.58 -20.70 -3.32
CA PHE A 349 -0.70 -20.73 -1.87
C PHE A 349 -1.93 -19.96 -1.40
N ALA A 350 -2.13 -18.73 -1.89
CA ALA A 350 -3.29 -17.91 -1.58
C ALA A 350 -4.62 -18.62 -1.92
N VAL A 351 -4.67 -19.31 -3.07
CA VAL A 351 -5.81 -20.14 -3.51
C VAL A 351 -5.95 -21.45 -2.75
N ARG A 352 -5.05 -21.81 -1.83
CA ARG A 352 -5.28 -22.92 -0.90
C ARG A 352 -5.59 -22.45 0.51
N SER A 353 -5.07 -21.30 0.91
CA SER A 353 -5.06 -20.87 2.31
C SER A 353 -5.99 -19.70 2.64
N LEU A 354 -6.34 -18.83 1.67
CA LEU A 354 -7.31 -17.77 1.91
C LEU A 354 -8.74 -18.30 2.03
N VAL A 355 -9.54 -17.73 2.93
CA VAL A 355 -11.00 -17.87 2.93
C VAL A 355 -11.61 -17.21 1.68
N PRO A 356 -12.85 -17.57 1.27
CA PRO A 356 -13.57 -16.81 0.24
C PRO A 356 -13.62 -15.33 0.58
N ASN A 357 -13.36 -14.47 -0.42
CA ASN A 357 -13.23 -13.02 -0.29
C ASN A 357 -12.03 -12.52 0.54
N GLY A 358 -11.20 -13.41 1.07
CA GLY A 358 -9.90 -13.04 1.65
C GLY A 358 -8.98 -12.43 0.59
N ARG A 359 -8.05 -11.56 1.01
CA ARG A 359 -7.19 -10.82 0.07
C ARG A 359 -5.72 -11.20 0.17
N LEU A 360 -5.05 -11.20 -0.98
CA LEU A 360 -3.59 -11.22 -1.09
C LEU A 360 -3.14 -9.85 -1.58
N SER A 361 -2.22 -9.19 -0.88
CA SER A 361 -1.52 -8.00 -1.40
C SER A 361 -0.04 -8.34 -1.54
N MET A 362 0.43 -8.43 -2.79
CA MET A 362 1.78 -8.87 -3.15
C MET A 362 2.54 -7.76 -3.87
N TRP A 363 3.74 -7.45 -3.39
CA TRP A 363 4.65 -6.54 -4.06
C TRP A 363 5.43 -7.25 -5.18
N MET A 364 5.59 -6.58 -6.32
CA MET A 364 6.26 -7.10 -7.51
C MET A 364 7.13 -6.01 -8.15
N PRO A 365 8.40 -6.28 -8.52
CA PRO A 365 9.21 -5.34 -9.26
C PRO A 365 8.69 -5.21 -10.70
N THR A 366 8.82 -4.02 -11.27
CA THR A 366 8.50 -3.71 -12.67
C THR A 366 9.52 -2.72 -13.22
N THR A 367 9.51 -2.52 -14.54
CA THR A 367 10.26 -1.43 -15.18
C THR A 367 9.34 -0.23 -15.41
N ASN A 368 9.95 0.95 -15.60
CA ASN A 368 9.26 2.16 -16.05
C ASN A 368 9.08 2.20 -17.58
N ASP A 369 9.52 1.17 -18.31
CA ASP A 369 9.45 1.10 -19.77
C ASP A 369 8.26 0.22 -20.18
N GLU A 370 7.24 0.84 -20.78
CA GLU A 370 6.02 0.16 -21.26
C GLU A 370 6.32 -0.97 -22.26
N LYS A 371 7.44 -0.90 -23.00
CA LYS A 371 7.84 -1.96 -23.93
C LYS A 371 8.38 -3.21 -23.22
N THR A 372 8.67 -3.10 -21.93
CA THR A 372 9.24 -4.17 -21.11
C THR A 372 8.56 -4.28 -19.75
N GLU A 373 7.25 -4.11 -19.77
CA GLU A 373 6.38 -4.30 -18.61
C GLU A 373 6.28 -5.80 -18.26
N PHE A 374 6.43 -6.14 -16.98
CA PHE A 374 6.23 -7.52 -16.54
C PHE A 374 4.74 -7.82 -16.46
N PRO A 375 4.24 -8.91 -17.08
CA PRO A 375 2.84 -9.24 -17.03
C PRO A 375 2.42 -9.54 -15.60
N VAL A 376 1.21 -9.11 -15.25
CA VAL A 376 0.63 -9.32 -13.93
C VAL A 376 0.37 -10.82 -13.76
N PRO A 377 0.86 -11.46 -12.67
CA PRO A 377 0.56 -12.85 -12.42
C PRO A 377 -0.92 -13.00 -12.10
N MET A 378 -1.57 -13.99 -12.70
CA MET A 378 -3.02 -14.23 -12.60
C MET A 378 -3.30 -15.69 -12.28
N HIS A 379 -4.43 -15.93 -11.62
CA HIS A 379 -4.91 -17.27 -11.32
C HIS A 379 -6.44 -17.28 -11.41
N GLN A 380 -7.05 -18.31 -12.02
CA GLN A 380 -8.50 -18.36 -12.28
C GLN A 380 -9.39 -18.18 -11.02
N ASN A 381 -8.92 -18.62 -9.85
CA ASN A 381 -9.63 -18.46 -8.57
C ASN A 381 -9.28 -17.15 -7.81
N LEU A 382 -8.54 -16.23 -8.44
CA LEU A 382 -8.18 -14.93 -7.87
C LEU A 382 -8.56 -13.82 -8.85
N GLU A 383 -9.30 -12.85 -8.35
CA GLU A 383 -9.61 -11.63 -9.08
C GLU A 383 -8.62 -10.54 -8.66
N ILE A 384 -8.11 -9.77 -9.62
CA ILE A 384 -7.34 -8.56 -9.32
C ILE A 384 -8.30 -7.47 -8.88
N VAL A 385 -8.14 -7.00 -7.64
CA VAL A 385 -8.89 -5.88 -7.08
C VAL A 385 -8.24 -4.57 -7.48
N SER A 386 -6.92 -4.49 -7.44
CA SER A 386 -6.19 -3.27 -7.77
C SER A 386 -4.72 -3.54 -8.11
N ILE A 387 -4.13 -2.60 -8.85
CA ILE A 387 -2.71 -2.52 -9.13
C ILE A 387 -2.28 -1.09 -8.83
N SER A 388 -1.41 -0.91 -7.83
CA SER A 388 -0.87 0.39 -7.44
C SER A 388 0.63 0.42 -7.67
N VAL A 389 1.17 1.51 -8.21
CA VAL A 389 2.56 1.63 -8.67
C VAL A 389 3.33 2.62 -7.81
N GLN A 390 4.44 2.15 -7.24
CA GLN A 390 5.46 3.01 -6.64
C GLN A 390 6.61 3.20 -7.64
N HIS A 391 6.84 4.45 -8.01
CA HIS A 391 7.93 4.84 -8.89
C HIS A 391 9.23 5.07 -8.10
N PHE A 392 10.34 4.58 -8.64
CA PHE A 392 11.69 5.01 -8.31
C PHE A 392 12.38 5.53 -9.58
N ASN A 393 13.57 6.12 -9.42
CA ASN A 393 14.30 6.74 -10.53
C ASN A 393 14.45 5.83 -11.77
N THR A 394 14.95 4.61 -11.58
CA THR A 394 15.31 3.71 -12.68
C THR A 394 14.43 2.47 -12.80
N TRP A 395 13.51 2.25 -11.85
CA TRP A 395 12.62 1.09 -11.80
C TRP A 395 11.39 1.45 -10.99
N SER A 396 10.36 0.60 -11.02
CA SER A 396 9.17 0.75 -10.20
C SER A 396 8.81 -0.57 -9.56
N ARG A 397 7.89 -0.56 -8.61
CA ARG A 397 7.27 -1.77 -8.10
C ARG A 397 5.77 -1.58 -7.96
N ARG A 398 5.03 -2.67 -8.08
CA ARG A 398 3.58 -2.69 -8.00
C ARG A 398 3.16 -3.41 -6.74
N LEU A 399 2.17 -2.86 -6.06
CA LEU A 399 1.34 -3.61 -5.14
C LEU A 399 0.15 -4.14 -5.92
N ILE A 400 0.07 -5.45 -6.09
CA ILE A 400 -1.08 -6.09 -6.72
C ILE A 400 -1.92 -6.72 -5.62
N THR A 401 -3.19 -6.30 -5.55
CA THR A 401 -4.14 -6.85 -4.57
C THR A 401 -5.12 -7.75 -5.28
N TYR A 402 -5.27 -8.96 -4.76
CA TYR A 402 -6.18 -9.99 -5.25
C TYR A 402 -7.27 -10.27 -4.23
N ARG A 403 -8.45 -10.62 -4.69
CA ARG A 403 -9.52 -11.22 -3.91
C ARG A 403 -9.66 -12.68 -4.29
N ARG A 404 -9.71 -13.56 -3.29
CA ARG A 404 -10.03 -14.96 -3.55
C ARG A 404 -11.50 -15.13 -3.87
N LEU A 405 -11.78 -15.69 -5.03
CA LEU A 405 -13.14 -15.94 -5.49
C LEU A 405 -13.79 -17.07 -4.68
N PRO A 406 -15.10 -16.96 -4.38
CA PRO A 406 -15.91 -18.08 -3.89
C PRO A 406 -15.89 -19.27 -4.86
N GLU A 407 -16.24 -20.45 -4.35
CA GLU A 407 -16.36 -21.66 -5.16
C GLU A 407 -17.37 -21.46 -6.30
N GLY A 408 -17.02 -21.94 -7.50
CA GLY A 408 -17.83 -21.80 -8.71
C GLY A 408 -17.65 -20.49 -9.48
N GLN A 409 -16.94 -19.50 -8.93
CA GLN A 409 -16.57 -18.28 -9.64
C GLN A 409 -15.14 -18.36 -10.20
N LEU A 410 -14.94 -17.90 -11.43
CA LEU A 410 -13.63 -17.85 -12.08
C LEU A 410 -13.39 -16.46 -12.67
N SER A 411 -12.17 -15.97 -12.54
CA SER A 411 -11.67 -14.77 -13.21
C SER A 411 -11.21 -15.10 -14.62
N ASP A 412 -11.36 -14.13 -15.52
CA ASP A 412 -10.73 -14.17 -16.82
C ASP A 412 -9.21 -14.06 -16.68
N ILE A 413 -8.52 -15.06 -17.23
CA ILE A 413 -7.05 -15.16 -17.25
C ILE A 413 -6.51 -15.06 -18.68
N THR A 414 -7.27 -14.49 -19.62
CA THR A 414 -6.83 -14.35 -21.02
C THR A 414 -5.57 -13.51 -21.15
N LEU A 415 -5.40 -12.51 -20.27
CA LEU A 415 -4.18 -11.70 -20.16
C LEU A 415 -3.08 -12.36 -19.33
N ALA A 416 -3.36 -13.53 -18.74
CA ALA A 416 -2.34 -14.28 -18.02
C ALA A 416 -1.30 -14.79 -19.01
N ARG A 417 -0.03 -14.61 -18.65
CA ARG A 417 1.06 -15.10 -19.48
C ARG A 417 0.98 -16.63 -19.61
N LYS A 418 0.99 -17.13 -20.85
CA LYS A 418 1.24 -18.55 -21.11
C LYS A 418 2.73 -18.83 -20.85
N LYS A 419 2.99 -19.63 -19.81
CA LYS A 419 4.28 -20.12 -19.33
C LYS A 419 5.39 -20.18 -20.39
N ILE A 420 6.50 -19.49 -20.16
CA ILE A 420 7.83 -19.90 -20.65
C ILE A 420 8.75 -19.74 -19.44
N ASP A 421 8.91 -20.78 -18.65
CA ASP A 421 10.10 -20.85 -17.80
C ASP A 421 11.27 -20.94 -18.79
N ASP A 422 12.07 -19.88 -18.92
CA ASP A 422 13.34 -19.94 -19.65
C ASP A 422 14.12 -21.13 -19.07
N GLN A 423 14.58 -22.06 -19.93
CA GLN A 423 15.35 -23.25 -19.54
C GLN A 423 16.76 -22.84 -19.04
N GLY A 424 16.82 -22.19 -17.90
CA GLY A 424 18.02 -21.59 -17.33
C GLY A 424 18.64 -22.39 -16.18
N THR A 425 19.93 -22.20 -15.91
CA THR A 425 20.61 -22.84 -14.75
C THR A 425 21.17 -21.84 -13.75
N SER A 426 21.24 -20.55 -14.12
CA SER A 426 21.70 -19.44 -13.29
C SER A 426 20.56 -18.49 -12.90
N ALA A 427 20.81 -17.61 -11.91
CA ALA A 427 19.83 -16.58 -11.51
C ALA A 427 19.58 -15.54 -12.62
N ASP A 428 20.55 -15.35 -13.52
CA ASP A 428 20.45 -14.42 -14.65
C ASP A 428 19.62 -15.03 -15.79
N ASP A 429 19.65 -16.36 -15.97
CA ASP A 429 18.82 -17.07 -16.95
C ASP A 429 17.34 -17.12 -16.54
N LEU A 430 17.05 -17.05 -15.23
CA LEU A 430 15.72 -17.30 -14.64
C LEU A 430 15.00 -16.03 -14.18
N ASN A 431 15.57 -14.84 -14.42
CA ASN A 431 15.01 -13.57 -13.98
C ASN A 431 15.26 -12.45 -15.00
N ALA A 432 14.26 -12.20 -15.85
CA ALA A 432 14.30 -11.16 -16.87
C ALA A 432 14.44 -9.73 -16.29
N PHE A 433 13.91 -9.45 -15.09
CA PHE A 433 14.08 -8.15 -14.41
C PHE A 433 15.55 -7.89 -14.05
N ARG A 434 16.23 -8.91 -13.51
CA ARG A 434 17.65 -8.84 -13.18
C ARG A 434 18.52 -8.61 -14.42
N ARG A 435 18.22 -9.27 -15.55
CA ARG A 435 18.94 -9.07 -16.83
C ARG A 435 18.91 -7.62 -17.29
N MET A 436 17.73 -7.00 -17.29
CA MET A 436 17.58 -5.64 -17.84
C MET A 436 18.22 -4.54 -17.01
N HIS A 437 18.10 -4.61 -15.68
CA HIS A 437 18.54 -3.52 -14.80
C HIS A 437 19.99 -3.65 -14.32
N MET A 438 20.63 -4.82 -14.46
CA MET A 438 22.01 -5.04 -13.98
C MET A 438 23.04 -5.05 -15.11
N LEU A 439 22.70 -5.48 -16.33
CA LEU A 439 23.66 -5.51 -17.45
C LEU A 439 23.96 -4.12 -18.04
N ARG A 440 23.11 -3.11 -17.79
CA ARG A 440 23.40 -1.72 -18.19
C ARG A 440 24.49 -1.05 -17.32
N GLY A 441 24.87 -1.64 -16.18
CA GLY A 441 25.86 -1.08 -15.25
C GLY A 441 27.25 -1.71 -15.29
N HIS A 442 27.47 -2.74 -16.11
CA HIS A 442 28.81 -3.30 -16.35
C HIS A 442 29.11 -3.18 -17.83
N GLY A 443 29.99 -2.23 -18.16
CA GLY A 443 30.53 -2.09 -19.51
C GLY A 443 30.98 -3.46 -20.04
N THR A 444 30.56 -3.73 -21.27
CA THR A 444 30.96 -4.86 -22.09
C THR A 444 32.48 -5.03 -22.02
N ARG A 445 32.96 -5.96 -21.18
CA ARG A 445 34.28 -6.55 -21.39
C ARG A 445 34.15 -7.52 -22.55
N VAL A 446 34.33 -6.96 -23.76
CA VAL A 446 34.62 -7.75 -24.95
C VAL A 446 35.88 -8.55 -24.65
N GLY A 447 35.76 -9.88 -24.65
CA GLY A 447 36.89 -10.79 -24.48
C GLY A 447 37.91 -10.57 -25.59
N LYS A 448 39.13 -10.20 -25.24
CA LYS A 448 40.30 -10.39 -26.10
C LYS A 448 40.83 -11.78 -25.82
N ASP A 449 40.37 -12.76 -26.59
CA ASP A 449 41.09 -13.99 -26.85
C ASP A 449 41.24 -14.14 -28.36
N GLN A 450 42.33 -13.61 -28.90
CA GLN A 450 42.94 -14.18 -30.10
C GLN A 450 44.44 -14.37 -29.85
N LYS A 451 44.76 -15.64 -29.73
CA LYS A 451 46.07 -16.28 -29.75
C LYS A 451 46.95 -15.71 -30.87
N THR A 452 48.15 -15.28 -30.52
CA THR A 452 49.32 -15.40 -31.39
C THR A 452 49.76 -16.86 -31.38
N THR A 453 49.79 -17.45 -32.57
CA THR A 453 50.42 -18.74 -32.85
C THR A 453 51.71 -18.42 -33.58
N GLU A 454 52.84 -18.81 -33.00
CA GLU A 454 53.95 -19.40 -33.76
C GLU A 454 53.88 -20.91 -33.55
#